data_AF-A0A0S8DUP2-F1
#
_entry.id   AF-A0A0S8DUP2-F1
#
_cell.length_a   1.000
_cell.length_b   1.000
_cell.length_c   1.000
_cell.angle_alpha   90.00
_cell.angle_beta   90.00
_cell.angle_gamma   90.00
#
_symmetry.space_group_name_H-M   'P 1'
#
loop_
_entity.id
_entity.type
_entity.pdbx_description
1 polymer ?
#
loop_
_entity_poly.entity_id
_entity_poly.type
_entity_poly.pdbx_seq_one_letter_code
_entity_poly.pdbx_strand_id
1 'polypeptide(L)' 'MSNGVLPHGENLRRAICWLGERGRHDIAAISDAAERFDLTPLEEQFLIEHFGNEAGPGDRSPEQGA' A
#
# COMPACT_ATOMS: atom_id res chain seq x y z
N MET A 1 16.33 -7.32 -28.38
CA MET A 1 15.03 -6.86 -27.82
C MET A 1 15.20 -6.84 -26.32
N SER A 2 15.45 -5.67 -25.76
CA SER A 2 15.74 -5.51 -24.32
C SER A 2 14.45 -5.71 -23.56
N ASN A 3 14.19 -6.95 -23.14
CA ASN A 3 13.11 -7.31 -22.23
C ASN A 3 13.40 -6.61 -20.90
N GLY A 4 12.95 -5.36 -20.79
CA GLY A 4 13.16 -4.50 -19.63
C GLY A 4 12.62 -5.22 -18.41
N VAL A 5 13.53 -5.81 -17.65
CA VAL A 5 13.24 -6.42 -16.37
C VAL A 5 12.80 -5.26 -15.49
N LEU A 6 11.50 -5.01 -15.43
CA LEU A 6 10.94 -4.10 -14.46
C LEU A 6 11.48 -4.59 -13.11
N PRO A 7 12.13 -3.71 -12.32
CA PRO A 7 12.66 -4.12 -11.04
C PRO A 7 11.53 -4.74 -10.23
N HIS A 8 11.83 -5.81 -9.50
CA HIS A 8 10.87 -6.50 -8.67
C HIS A 8 10.10 -5.48 -7.82
N GLY A 9 8.76 -5.45 -7.96
CA GLY A 9 7.90 -4.47 -7.31
C GLY A 9 7.60 -3.17 -8.07
N GLU A 10 7.89 -3.05 -9.38
CA GLU A 10 7.42 -1.88 -10.16
C GLU A 10 5.89 -1.76 -10.18
N ASN A 11 5.18 -2.90 -10.25
CA ASN A 11 3.72 -2.93 -10.20
C ASN A 11 3.22 -2.35 -8.86
N LEU A 12 3.85 -2.75 -7.75
CA LEU A 12 3.57 -2.20 -6.42
C LEU A 12 3.81 -0.69 -6.36
N ARG A 13 4.92 -0.18 -6.91
CA ARG A 13 5.18 1.27 -6.94
C ARG A 13 4.15 2.03 -7.76
N ARG A 14 3.73 1.48 -8.90
CA ARG A 14 2.68 2.07 -9.74
C ARG A 14 1.33 2.09 -9.02
N ALA A 15 1.00 1.01 -8.31
CA ALA A 15 -0.19 0.96 -7.47
C ALA A 15 -0.16 2.02 -6.37
N ILE A 16 0.95 2.15 -5.64
CA ILE A 16 1.11 3.19 -4.60
C ILE A 16 0.97 4.59 -5.18
N CYS A 17 1.63 4.88 -6.30
CA CYS A 17 1.57 6.18 -6.96
C CYS A 17 0.13 6.52 -7.37
N TRP A 18 -0.58 5.54 -7.96
CA TRP A 18 -1.96 5.69 -8.38
C TRP A 18 -2.94 5.89 -7.21
N LEU A 19 -2.71 5.20 -6.09
CA LEU A 19 -3.50 5.39 -4.87
C LEU A 19 -3.29 6.80 -4.30
N GLY A 20 -2.04 7.26 -4.29
CA GLY A 20 -1.66 8.62 -3.85
C GLY A 20 -2.23 9.72 -4.74
N GLU A 21 -2.27 9.53 -6.06
CA GLU A 21 -2.93 10.47 -7.00
C GLU A 21 -4.42 10.64 -6.71
N ARG A 22 -5.10 9.56 -6.29
CA ARG A 22 -6.52 9.62 -5.90
C ARG A 22 -6.74 10.14 -4.48
N GLY A 23 -5.69 10.19 -3.66
CA GLY A 23 -5.79 10.51 -2.23
C GLY A 23 -6.67 9.53 -1.46
N ARG A 24 -6.82 8.29 -1.96
CA ARG A 24 -7.70 7.27 -1.40
C ARG A 24 -6.94 5.97 -1.26
N HIS A 25 -6.70 5.59 -0.01
CA HIS A 25 -6.02 4.35 0.36
C HIS A 25 -6.98 3.37 1.06
N ASP A 26 -8.28 3.49 0.80
CA ASP A 26 -9.30 2.57 1.33
C ASP A 26 -9.08 1.15 0.80
N ILE A 27 -9.56 0.13 1.52
CA ILE A 27 -9.52 -1.28 1.10
C ILE A 27 -10.03 -1.47 -0.34
N ALA A 28 -11.12 -0.79 -0.70
CA ALA A 28 -11.68 -0.86 -2.05
C ALA A 28 -10.74 -0.27 -3.11
N ALA A 29 -10.01 0.80 -2.80
CA ALA A 29 -9.03 1.40 -3.72
C ALA A 29 -7.79 0.51 -3.85
N ILE A 30 -7.33 -0.09 -2.75
CA ILE A 30 -6.21 -1.03 -2.74
C ILE A 30 -6.52 -2.26 -3.59
N SER A 31 -7.73 -2.81 -3.47
CA SER A 31 -8.14 -3.97 -4.29
C SER A 31 -8.28 -3.62 -5.78
N ASP A 32 -8.82 -2.45 -6.11
CA ASP A 32 -8.86 -1.95 -7.51
C ASP A 32 -7.44 -1.78 -8.07
N ALA A 33 -6.50 -1.29 -7.25
CA ALA A 33 -5.09 -1.22 -7.64
C ALA A 33 -4.47 -2.61 -7.81
N ALA A 34 -4.84 -3.58 -6.98
CA ALA A 34 -4.34 -4.95 -7.07
C ALA A 34 -4.76 -5.62 -8.38
N GLU A 35 -6.04 -5.53 -8.75
CA GLU A 35 -6.54 -6.03 -10.04
C GLU A 35 -5.93 -5.27 -11.22
N ARG A 36 -5.76 -3.94 -11.09
CA ARG A 36 -5.30 -3.09 -12.19
C ARG A 36 -3.81 -3.23 -12.50
N PHE A 37 -2.99 -3.43 -11.48
CA PHE A 37 -1.53 -3.50 -11.60
C PHE A 37 -0.97 -4.92 -11.49
N ASP A 38 -1.84 -5.94 -11.41
CA ASP A 38 -1.44 -7.34 -11.27
C ASP A 38 -0.57 -7.54 -10.03
N LEU A 39 -1.07 -7.07 -8.88
CA LEU A 39 -0.43 -7.28 -7.59
C LEU A 39 -0.67 -8.70 -7.10
N THR A 40 0.34 -9.27 -6.46
CA THR A 40 0.19 -10.51 -5.72
C THR A 40 -0.66 -10.28 -4.46
N PRO A 41 -1.33 -11.32 -3.94
CA PRO A 41 -2.08 -11.22 -2.68
C PRO A 41 -1.21 -10.76 -1.50
N LEU A 42 0.10 -11.03 -1.55
CA LEU A 42 1.05 -10.54 -0.55
C LEU A 42 1.27 -9.02 -0.64
N GLU A 43 1.35 -8.48 -1.86
CA GLU A 43 1.48 -7.04 -2.12
C GLU A 43 0.19 -6.29 -1.75
N GLU A 44 -0.98 -6.84 -2.06
CA GLU A 44 -2.26 -6.27 -1.64
C GLU A 44 -2.34 -6.19 -0.10
N GLN A 45 -2.01 -7.28 0.59
CA GLN A 45 -2.02 -7.34 2.04
C GLN A 45 -1.03 -6.34 2.67
N PHE A 46 0.16 -6.19 2.08
CA PHE A 46 1.13 -5.17 2.48
C PHE A 46 0.54 -3.75 2.38
N LEU A 47 -0.16 -3.43 1.29
CA LEU A 47 -0.79 -2.12 1.13
C LEU A 47 -1.89 -1.90 2.19
N ILE A 48 -2.70 -2.93 2.46
CA ILE A 48 -3.76 -2.88 3.48
C ILE A 48 -3.17 -2.62 4.87
N GLU A 49 -2.09 -3.32 5.24
CA GLU A 49 -1.43 -3.10 6.53
C GLU A 49 -0.74 -1.73 6.60
N HIS A 50 -0.06 -1.32 5.53
CA HIS A 50 0.68 -0.06 5.48
C HIS A 50 -0.26 1.15 5.60
N PHE A 51 -1.31 1.21 4.78
CA PHE A 51 -2.25 2.33 4.79
C PHE A 51 -3.33 2.21 5.88
N GLY A 52 -3.69 0.98 6.28
CA GLY A 52 -4.61 0.73 7.38
C GLY A 52 -4.02 1.11 8.74
N ASN A 53 -2.70 1.00 8.90
CA ASN A 53 -2.02 1.43 10.12
C ASN A 53 -1.88 2.96 10.24
N GLU A 54 -1.96 3.72 9.15
CA GLU A 54 -2.01 5.19 9.19
C GLU A 54 -3.33 5.73 9.78
N ALA A 55 -4.39 4.92 9.80
CA ALA A 55 -5.69 5.27 10.39
C ALA A 55 -5.82 4.85 11.88
N GLY A 56 -4.78 4.29 12.51
CA GLY A 56 -4.76 3.86 13.90
C GLY A 56 -3.85 4.74 14.78
N PRO A 57 -4.26 5.14 15.99
CA PRO A 57 -3.62 6.21 16.76
C PRO A 57 -2.26 5.77 17.31
N GLY A 58 -1.19 6.17 16.61
CA GLY A 58 0.19 6.09 17.10
C GLY A 58 0.52 7.03 18.25
N ASP A 59 -0.47 7.67 18.88
CA ASP A 59 -0.31 8.40 20.14
C ASP A 59 -1.11 7.71 21.24
N ARG A 60 -0.58 6.60 21.74
CA ARG A 60 -0.80 6.24 23.14
C ARG A 60 0.51 5.69 23.69
N SER A 61 1.46 6.61 23.89
CA SER A 61 2.43 6.42 24.97
C SER A 61 1.64 6.14 26.25
N PRO A 62 1.75 4.99 26.91
CA PRO A 62 1.39 4.93 28.30
C PRO A 62 2.44 5.78 29.00
N GLU A 63 2.05 7.00 29.36
CA GLU A 63 2.65 7.76 30.44
C GLU A 63 2.98 6.79 31.59
N GLN A 64 4.26 6.51 31.76
CA GLN A 64 4.79 5.79 32.91
C GLN A 64 4.60 6.74 34.10
N GLY A 65 3.42 6.66 34.71
CA GLY A 65 3.06 7.42 35.89
C GLY A 65 3.77 6.87 37.13
N ALA A 66 4.70 7.69 37.64
CA ALA A 66 5.14 7.91 39.03
C ALA A 66 5.36 6.70 39.96
#